data_AF-M5XC11-F1
#
_entry.id   AF-M5XC11-F1
#
_cell.length_a   1.000
_cell.length_b   1.000
_cell.length_c   1.000
_cell.angle_alpha   90.00
_cell.angle_beta   90.00
_cell.angle_gamma   90.00
#
_symmetry.space_group_name_H-M   'P 1'
#
loop_
_entity.id
_entity.type
_entity.pdbx_description
1 polymer ?
#
loop_
_entity_poly.entity_id
_entity_poly.type
_entity_poly.pdbx_seq_one_letter_code
_entity_poly.pdbx_strand_id
1 'polypeptide(L)'
;METHPQAEDIDRVAHHMQINSVFHINPGLCLKCCSYRDLESSSASANKAWISIRRELQPAMEHCKASIEILEKLYNPNHIVIGYELVKLSSIQLSLGECAAVDSINRPCDIFSCYYGSYIQDFPYFHSIP
;
A
#
# COMPACT_ATOMS: atom_id res chain seq x y z
N MET A 1 -4.29 -39.92 44.95
CA MET A 1 -3.49 -39.19 45.96
C MET A 1 -2.85 -38.04 45.21
N GLU A 2 -3.62 -36.97 45.04
CA GLU A 2 -3.24 -35.85 44.17
C GLU A 2 -2.49 -34.79 44.98
N THR A 3 -1.24 -34.64 44.57
CA THR A 3 -0.31 -33.54 44.81
C THR A 3 -0.82 -32.12 44.63
N HIS A 4 -1.74 -31.57 45.43
CA HIS A 4 -2.07 -30.13 45.30
C HIS A 4 -0.80 -29.28 45.51
N PRO A 5 -0.37 -28.46 44.52
CA PRO A 5 0.83 -27.64 44.69
C PRO A 5 0.57 -26.58 45.76
N GLN A 6 1.45 -26.48 46.76
CA GLN A 6 1.40 -25.41 47.75
C GLN A 6 1.66 -24.06 47.06
N ALA A 7 0.97 -23.01 47.53
CA ALA A 7 1.05 -21.65 47.00
C ALA A 7 2.49 -21.09 46.91
N GLU A 8 3.41 -21.65 47.68
CA GLU A 8 4.83 -21.30 47.74
C GLU A 8 5.62 -21.74 46.48
N ASP A 9 5.20 -22.82 45.82
CA ASP A 9 5.83 -23.29 44.57
C ASP A 9 5.40 -22.46 43.36
N ILE A 10 4.21 -21.86 43.40
CA ILE A 10 3.71 -20.94 42.37
C ILE A 10 4.51 -19.62 42.41
N ASP A 11 4.83 -19.14 43.61
CA ASP A 11 5.58 -17.90 43.82
C ASP A 11 7.05 -18.04 43.38
N ARG A 12 7.64 -19.22 43.56
CA ARG A 12 9.00 -19.55 43.07
C ARG A 12 9.09 -19.59 41.54
N VAL A 13 8.05 -20.09 40.87
CA VAL A 13 7.98 -20.08 39.39
C VAL A 13 7.74 -18.66 38.87
N ALA A 14 6.95 -17.85 39.59
CA ALA A 14 6.75 -16.43 39.28
C ALA A 14 8.06 -15.62 39.39
N HIS A 15 8.90 -15.92 40.39
CA HIS A 15 10.23 -15.34 40.50
C HIS A 15 11.19 -15.81 39.40
N HIS A 16 11.04 -17.03 38.89
CA HIS A 16 11.83 -17.52 37.75
C HIS A 16 11.35 -16.98 36.38
N MET A 17 10.13 -16.44 36.33
CA MET A 17 9.58 -15.65 35.22
C MET A 17 9.90 -14.15 35.32
N GLN A 18 10.91 -13.76 36.10
CA GLN A 18 11.55 -12.43 36.07
C GLN A 18 12.28 -12.11 34.76
N ILE A 19 11.85 -12.68 33.64
CA ILE A 19 12.11 -12.10 32.32
C ILE A 19 11.28 -10.81 32.16
N ASN A 20 10.17 -10.67 32.90
CA ASN A 20 9.33 -9.47 32.89
C ASN A 20 9.89 -8.28 33.71
N SER A 21 10.89 -8.49 34.57
CA SER A 21 11.55 -7.38 35.29
C SER A 21 12.80 -6.85 34.56
N VAL A 22 13.31 -7.57 33.57
CA VAL A 22 14.46 -7.14 32.76
C VAL A 22 14.02 -6.53 31.43
N PHE A 23 12.91 -7.01 30.85
CA PHE A 23 12.28 -6.39 29.69
C PHE A 23 10.76 -6.34 29.86
N HIS A 24 10.20 -5.16 30.15
CA HIS A 24 8.78 -4.90 29.99
C HIS A 24 8.41 -5.03 28.51
N ILE A 25 8.03 -6.22 28.06
CA ILE A 25 7.48 -6.44 26.71
C ILE A 25 5.96 -6.35 26.81
N ASN A 26 5.45 -5.12 26.91
CA ASN A 26 4.03 -4.84 26.73
C ASN A 26 3.75 -4.57 25.24
N PRO A 27 2.57 -4.95 24.70
CA PRO A 27 2.12 -4.49 23.39
C PRO A 27 2.25 -2.96 23.29
N GLY A 28 2.87 -2.47 22.21
CA GLY A 28 3.16 -1.05 22.04
C GLY A 28 4.54 -0.59 22.53
N LEU A 29 5.36 -1.43 23.18
CA LEU A 29 6.74 -1.05 23.53
C LEU A 29 7.74 -1.39 22.42
N CYS A 30 8.65 -0.47 22.12
CA CYS A 30 9.75 -0.69 21.19
C CYS A 30 10.77 -1.69 21.78
N LEU A 31 11.01 -2.81 21.10
CA LEU A 31 11.97 -3.83 21.55
C LEU A 31 13.42 -3.33 21.67
N LYS A 32 13.75 -2.20 21.03
CA LYS A 32 15.11 -1.62 21.05
C LYS A 32 15.34 -0.64 22.20
N CYS A 33 14.33 0.13 22.60
CA CYS A 33 14.50 1.23 23.57
C CYS A 33 13.42 1.31 24.65
N CYS A 34 12.48 0.35 24.69
CA CYS A 34 11.36 0.30 25.63
C CYS A 34 10.47 1.55 25.62
N SER A 35 10.56 2.41 24.61
CA SER A 35 9.64 3.54 24.46
C SER A 35 8.23 3.05 24.13
N TYR A 36 7.22 3.57 24.81
CA TYR A 36 5.83 3.36 24.42
C TYR A 36 5.55 3.99 23.06
N ARG A 37 4.92 3.22 22.18
CA ARG A 37 4.51 3.56 20.83
C ARG A 37 3.00 3.37 20.80
N ASP A 38 2.28 4.48 20.77
CA ASP A 38 0.85 4.49 20.57
C ASP A 38 0.54 4.13 19.11
N LEU A 39 0.52 2.82 18.85
CA LEU A 39 0.24 2.26 17.53
C LEU A 39 -1.19 2.62 17.08
N GLU A 40 -2.13 2.74 18.03
CA GLU A 40 -3.52 3.08 17.75
C GLU A 40 -3.62 4.51 17.22
N SER A 41 -3.05 5.50 17.90
CA SER A 41 -2.99 6.89 17.43
C SER A 41 -2.23 7.02 16.11
N SER A 42 -1.12 6.30 15.95
CA SER A 42 -0.38 6.25 14.69
C SER A 42 -1.23 5.71 13.54
N SER A 43 -1.97 4.62 13.78
CA SER A 43 -2.87 4.03 12.79
C SER A 43 -4.05 4.94 12.45
N ALA A 44 -4.62 5.64 13.44
CA ALA A 44 -5.70 6.60 13.25
C ALA A 44 -5.25 7.78 12.39
N SER A 45 -4.02 8.27 12.62
CA SER A 45 -3.40 9.34 11.84
C SER A 45 -3.14 8.89 10.39
N ALA A 46 -2.61 7.68 10.20
CA ALA A 46 -2.41 7.09 8.88
C ALA A 46 -3.73 6.88 8.13
N ASN A 47 -4.77 6.38 8.80
CA ASN A 47 -6.09 6.19 8.20
C ASN A 47 -6.73 7.53 7.80
N LYS A 48 -6.59 8.57 8.63
CA LYS A 48 -7.06 9.91 8.29
C LYS A 48 -6.36 10.46 7.05
N ALA A 49 -5.03 10.31 6.97
CA ALA A 49 -4.26 10.72 5.81
C ALA A 49 -4.68 9.94 4.56
N TRP A 50 -4.88 8.62 4.69
CA TRP A 50 -5.35 7.75 3.62
C TRP A 50 -6.73 8.19 3.09
N ILE A 51 -7.69 8.47 3.97
CA ILE A 51 -9.02 8.95 3.57
C ILE A 51 -8.91 10.27 2.79
N SER A 52 -8.06 11.20 3.23
CA SER A 52 -7.82 12.44 2.50
C SER A 52 -7.24 12.19 1.12
N ILE A 53 -6.21 11.35 1.00
CA ILE A 53 -5.61 10.98 -0.30
C ILE A 53 -6.66 10.35 -1.21
N ARG A 54 -7.41 9.37 -0.70
CA ARG A 54 -8.46 8.67 -1.46
C ARG A 54 -9.51 9.64 -2.01
N ARG A 55 -9.88 10.65 -1.23
CA ARG A 55 -10.86 11.67 -1.63
C ARG A 55 -10.37 12.51 -2.82
N GLU A 56 -9.07 12.81 -2.90
CA GLU A 56 -8.48 13.57 -4.01
C GLU A 56 -8.23 12.68 -5.24
N LEU A 57 -7.99 11.37 -5.05
CA LEU A 57 -7.76 10.43 -6.15
C LEU A 57 -9.03 10.19 -6.99
N GLN A 58 -10.21 10.21 -6.39
CA GLN A 58 -11.48 10.02 -7.11
C GLN A 58 -11.71 11.06 -8.23
N PRO A 59 -11.66 12.39 -7.97
CA PRO A 59 -11.80 13.38 -9.03
C PRO A 59 -10.62 13.34 -10.02
N ALA A 60 -9.40 13.03 -9.58
CA ALA A 60 -8.27 12.85 -10.48
C ALA A 60 -8.50 11.71 -11.49
N MET A 61 -9.13 10.61 -11.06
CA MET A 61 -9.54 9.52 -11.93
C MET A 61 -10.54 9.99 -12.99
N GLU A 62 -11.58 10.72 -12.59
CA GLU A 62 -12.59 11.24 -13.52
C GLU A 62 -11.98 12.26 -14.51
N HIS A 63 -11.02 13.07 -14.07
CA HIS A 63 -10.26 13.94 -14.96
C HIS A 63 -9.47 13.15 -16.00
N CYS A 64 -8.80 12.06 -15.62
CA CYS A 64 -8.07 11.22 -16.58
C CYS A 64 -9.03 10.58 -17.60
N LYS A 65 -10.19 10.08 -17.16
CA LYS A 65 -11.21 9.51 -18.08
C LYS A 65 -11.71 10.54 -19.10
N ALA A 66 -12.07 11.73 -18.64
CA ALA A 66 -12.51 12.82 -19.52
C ALA A 66 -11.40 13.27 -20.48
N SER A 67 -10.16 13.34 -19.99
CA SER A 67 -8.97 13.64 -20.78
C SER A 67 -8.76 12.61 -21.91
N ILE A 68 -8.84 11.31 -21.60
CA ILE A 68 -8.74 10.22 -22.59
C ILE A 68 -9.83 10.36 -23.66
N GLU A 69 -11.08 10.59 -23.27
CA GLU A 69 -12.19 10.75 -24.23
C GLU A 69 -11.95 11.90 -25.21
N ILE A 70 -11.39 13.02 -24.73
CA ILE A 70 -11.03 14.16 -25.59
C ILE A 70 -9.85 13.80 -26.49
N LEU A 71 -8.81 13.18 -25.95
CA LEU A 71 -7.61 12.81 -26.70
C LEU A 71 -7.93 11.80 -27.82
N GLU A 72 -8.85 10.87 -27.59
CA GLU A 72 -9.34 9.91 -28.60
C GLU A 72 -10.13 10.57 -29.74
N LYS A 73 -10.74 11.73 -29.49
CA LYS A 73 -11.39 12.53 -30.54
C LYS A 73 -10.40 13.35 -31.36
N LEU A 74 -9.23 13.68 -30.79
CA LEU A 74 -8.22 14.56 -31.40
C LEU A 74 -7.10 13.80 -32.10
N TYR A 75 -6.75 12.61 -31.60
CA TYR A 75 -5.61 11.85 -32.06
C TYR A 75 -6.01 10.42 -32.46
N ASN A 76 -5.11 9.73 -33.15
CA ASN A 76 -5.25 8.29 -33.35
C ASN A 76 -5.35 7.59 -31.97
N PRO A 77 -6.21 6.56 -31.80
CA PRO A 77 -6.37 5.87 -30.52
C PRO A 77 -5.09 5.22 -29.93
N ASN A 78 -4.07 5.02 -30.76
CA ASN A 78 -2.76 4.51 -30.36
C ASN A 78 -1.71 5.62 -30.21
N HIS A 79 -2.11 6.89 -30.23
CA HIS A 79 -1.18 8.01 -30.11
C HIS A 79 -0.53 8.03 -28.71
N ILE A 80 0.78 8.28 -28.67
CA ILE A 80 1.60 8.23 -27.46
C ILE A 80 1.04 9.03 -26.26
N VAL A 81 0.39 10.17 -26.54
CA VAL A 81 -0.22 11.02 -25.50
C VAL A 81 -1.34 10.30 -24.74
N ILE A 82 -2.08 9.41 -25.41
CA ILE A 82 -3.13 8.59 -24.80
C ILE A 82 -2.47 7.54 -23.89
N GLY A 83 -1.33 6.97 -24.31
CA GLY A 83 -0.54 6.05 -23.49
C GLY A 83 -0.11 6.67 -22.16
N TYR A 84 0.41 7.91 -22.17
CA TYR A 84 0.77 8.63 -20.95
C TYR A 84 -0.43 8.90 -20.03
N GLU A 85 -1.59 9.23 -20.59
CA GLU A 85 -2.78 9.48 -19.79
C GLU A 85 -3.34 8.18 -19.17
N LEU A 86 -3.28 7.07 -19.91
CA LEU A 86 -3.64 5.74 -19.40
C LEU A 86 -2.73 5.27 -18.26
N VAL A 87 -1.44 5.62 -18.27
CA VAL A 87 -0.53 5.35 -17.13
C VAL A 87 -0.97 6.09 -15.88
N LYS A 88 -1.37 7.37 -15.99
CA LYS A 88 -1.90 8.12 -14.84
C LYS A 88 -3.18 7.48 -14.30
N LEU A 89 -4.11 7.11 -15.19
CA LEU A 89 -5.35 6.43 -14.81
C LEU A 89 -5.06 5.11 -14.07
N SER A 90 -4.19 4.27 -14.63
CA SER A 90 -3.79 2.98 -14.04
C SER A 90 -3.17 3.15 -12.66
N SER A 91 -2.27 4.14 -12.50
CA SER A 91 -1.65 4.44 -11.21
C SER A 91 -2.67 4.86 -10.15
N ILE A 92 -3.68 5.63 -10.54
CA ILE A 92 -4.76 6.05 -9.63
C ILE A 92 -5.63 4.85 -9.25
N GLN A 93 -6.02 4.01 -10.21
CA GLN A 93 -6.84 2.82 -9.96
C GLN A 93 -6.12 1.80 -9.07
N LEU A 94 -4.82 1.55 -9.30
CA LEU A 94 -3.99 0.72 -8.42
C LEU A 94 -3.96 1.28 -7.00
N SER A 95 -3.78 2.60 -6.85
CA SER A 95 -3.81 3.26 -5.55
C SER A 95 -5.17 3.14 -4.86
N LEU A 96 -6.27 3.16 -5.61
CA LEU A 96 -7.63 2.99 -5.06
C LEU A 96 -7.99 1.52 -4.77
N GLY A 97 -7.19 0.56 -5.23
CA GLY A 97 -7.47 -0.87 -5.12
C GLY A 97 -8.54 -1.37 -6.10
N GLU A 98 -8.75 -0.67 -7.22
CA GLU A 98 -9.72 -1.09 -8.24
C GLU A 98 -9.15 -2.19 -9.13
N CYS A 99 -9.82 -3.34 -9.21
CA CYS A 99 -9.39 -4.47 -10.06
C CYS A 99 -9.36 -4.16 -11.56
N ALA A 100 -10.10 -3.13 -12.00
CA ALA A 100 -10.09 -2.62 -13.39
C ALA A 100 -8.74 -1.97 -13.80
N ALA A 101 -7.80 -1.83 -12.86
CA ALA A 101 -6.46 -1.36 -13.13
C ALA A 101 -5.71 -2.26 -14.14
N VAL A 102 -5.95 -3.58 -14.11
CA VAL A 102 -5.24 -4.54 -14.98
C VAL A 102 -5.58 -4.30 -16.45
N ASP A 103 -6.86 -4.07 -16.78
CA ASP A 103 -7.29 -3.77 -18.15
C ASP A 103 -6.75 -2.43 -18.64
N SER A 104 -6.55 -1.49 -17.71
CA SER A 104 -6.03 -0.14 -18.00
C SER A 104 -4.53 -0.13 -18.30
N ILE A 105 -3.80 -1.21 -17.97
CA ILE A 105 -2.34 -1.34 -18.16
C ILE A 105 -1.97 -1.93 -19.52
N ASN A 106 -2.74 -2.88 -20.05
CA ASN A 106 -2.39 -3.57 -21.28
C ASN A 106 -2.29 -2.60 -22.48
N ARG A 107 -3.27 -1.70 -22.59
CA ARG A 107 -3.32 -0.71 -23.67
C ARG A 107 -2.12 0.26 -23.68
N PRO A 108 -1.70 0.89 -22.57
CA PRO A 108 -0.50 1.71 -22.59
C PRO A 108 0.75 0.88 -22.95
N CYS A 109 0.90 -0.36 -22.47
CA CYS A 109 2.01 -1.24 -22.88
C CYS A 109 2.08 -1.41 -24.41
N ASP A 110 0.94 -1.67 -25.05
CA ASP A 110 0.86 -1.82 -26.52
C ASP A 110 1.25 -0.52 -27.24
N ILE A 111 0.73 0.63 -26.77
CA ILE A 111 1.04 1.95 -27.33
C ILE A 111 2.53 2.26 -27.20
N PHE A 112 3.12 2.08 -26.02
CA PHE A 112 4.53 2.35 -25.82
C PHE A 112 5.42 1.39 -26.61
N SER A 113 5.03 0.13 -26.76
CA SER A 113 5.73 -0.82 -27.62
C SER A 113 5.78 -0.35 -29.07
N CYS A 114 4.68 0.21 -29.58
CA CYS A 114 4.63 0.77 -30.94
C CYS A 114 5.54 1.98 -31.14
N TYR A 115 5.77 2.79 -30.10
CA TYR A 115 6.54 4.04 -30.20
C TYR A 115 8.01 3.89 -29.83
N TYR A 116 8.30 3.14 -28.77
CA TYR A 116 9.64 2.99 -28.20
C TYR A 116 10.27 1.63 -28.49
N GLY A 117 9.55 0.67 -29.08
CA GLY A 117 10.08 -0.67 -29.36
C GLY A 117 10.45 -1.42 -28.08
N SER A 118 11.61 -2.10 -28.04
CA SER A 118 12.04 -2.86 -26.86
C SER A 118 12.44 -2.00 -25.66
N TYR A 119 12.65 -0.69 -25.85
CA TYR A 119 13.04 0.23 -24.79
C TYR A 119 11.93 0.49 -23.75
N ILE A 120 10.72 -0.05 -23.93
CA ILE A 120 9.69 0.01 -22.87
C ILE A 120 10.17 -0.61 -21.55
N GLN A 121 11.05 -1.63 -21.65
CA GLN A 121 11.56 -2.37 -20.51
C GLN A 121 12.47 -1.53 -19.61
N ASP A 122 12.87 -0.32 -20.02
CA ASP A 122 13.69 0.58 -19.21
C ASP A 122 12.82 1.57 -18.41
N PHE A 123 11.51 1.62 -18.63
CA PHE A 123 10.64 2.57 -17.94
C PHE A 123 10.21 2.06 -16.55
N PRO A 124 10.28 2.91 -15.50
CA PRO A 124 9.98 2.50 -14.12
C PRO A 124 8.56 1.95 -13.93
N TYR A 125 7.62 2.42 -14.74
CA TYR A 125 6.19 2.14 -14.59
C TYR A 125 5.83 0.69 -14.92
N PHE A 126 6.59 0.00 -15.78
CA PHE A 126 6.31 -1.38 -16.19
C PHE A 126 6.90 -2.44 -15.27
N HIS A 127 7.85 -2.07 -14.41
CA HIS A 127 8.42 -2.97 -13.40
C HIS A 127 7.59 -3.05 -12.12
N SER A 128 6.63 -2.13 -11.97
CA SER A 128 5.82 -1.97 -10.75
C SER A 128 4.48 -2.70 -10.83
N ILE A 129 4.24 -3.40 -11.93
CA ILE A 129 2.96 -4.05 -12.25
C ILE A 129 3.20 -5.57 -12.25
N PRO A 130 2.43 -6.36 -11.49
CA PRO A 130 2.59 -7.81 -11.43
C PRO A 130 2.26 -8.51 -12.75
#